data_AF-A0A9P0F0E5-F1
#
_entry.id   AF-A0A9P0F0E5-F1
#
_cell.length_a   1.000
_cell.length_b   1.000
_cell.length_c   1.000
_cell.angle_alpha   90.00
_cell.angle_beta   90.00
_cell.angle_gamma   90.00
#
_symmetry.space_group_name_H-M   'P 1'
#
loop_
_entity.id
_entity.type
_entity.pdbx_description
1 polymer ?
#
loop_
_entity_poly.entity_id
_entity_poly.type
_entity_poly.pdbx_seq_one_letter_code
_entity_poly.pdbx_strand_id
1 'polypeptide(L)'
;MAQQPDVNMPLQGFLIALPPINGSLEAGIAVGVDPNLPDDIKLPLLVGSNLQRAVSLAGAWARSKFANLPPAALDLMTSGAMTCVMFGLLRKVNGQSDGDWMPIQAPPAEAEGWDPVPASTYTVESLRNALTVIVAIKANYWLTNHHTGQGVPSGYVLKVLTLKFPGADMASLTTAAHTLGHWASTLHCLNVAQIPGVRPVEPYEYANATGFELAPDALLRFTGLPAGTHRMGVAAEAASRIIKSALIAICPSPRDFIAIPSIIASIRAFFFVGLLWCSGCSAGSTIRRSRVRFPARRPEFDGLKQRLPRAGTW
;
A
#
# COMPACT_ATOMS: atom_id res chain seq x y z
N MET A 1 77.75 3.66 20.20
CA MET A 1 77.18 4.72 19.32
C MET A 1 76.42 4.01 18.21
N ALA A 2 75.10 4.07 18.26
CA ALA A 2 74.22 3.37 17.33
C ALA A 2 74.10 4.16 16.03
N GLN A 3 74.39 3.52 14.90
CA GLN A 3 74.10 4.04 13.56
C GLN A 3 72.58 3.98 13.34
N GLN A 4 71.96 5.13 13.06
CA GLN A 4 70.61 5.19 12.53
C GLN A 4 70.59 4.59 11.12
N PRO A 5 69.68 3.66 10.80
CA PRO A 5 69.45 3.29 9.41
C PRO A 5 68.67 4.39 8.70
N ASP A 6 69.22 4.81 7.57
CA ASP A 6 68.68 5.76 6.61
C ASP A 6 67.43 5.13 5.94
N VAL A 7 66.23 5.49 6.41
CA VAL A 7 64.95 5.02 5.83
C VAL A 7 64.51 6.01 4.75
N ASN A 8 65.23 6.01 3.63
CA ASN A 8 64.76 6.63 2.39
C ASN A 8 64.35 5.51 1.42
N MET A 9 63.16 4.93 1.63
CA MET A 9 62.47 4.23 0.55
C MET A 9 61.65 5.25 -0.24
N PRO A 10 61.78 5.33 -1.57
CA PRO A 10 60.84 6.09 -2.38
C PRO A 10 59.44 5.47 -2.21
N LEU A 11 58.48 6.26 -1.74
CA LEU A 11 57.07 5.88 -1.72
C LEU A 11 56.58 5.72 -3.16
N GLN A 12 56.75 4.53 -3.72
CA GLN A 12 55.98 4.11 -4.90
C GLN A 12 54.51 4.10 -4.49
N GLY A 13 53.73 5.00 -5.07
CA GLY A 13 52.29 5.06 -4.83
C GLY A 13 51.64 3.71 -5.14
N PHE A 14 51.02 3.11 -4.14
CA PHE A 14 50.18 1.93 -4.35
C PHE A 14 48.89 2.38 -5.04
N LEU A 15 48.65 1.88 -6.25
CA LEU A 15 47.33 1.97 -6.88
C LEU A 15 46.40 0.96 -6.21
N ILE A 16 45.60 1.40 -5.24
CA ILE A 16 44.54 0.59 -4.66
C ILE A 16 43.34 0.65 -5.62
N ALA A 17 43.17 -0.40 -6.43
CA ALA A 17 41.93 -0.62 -7.17
C ALA A 17 40.92 -1.26 -6.22
N LEU A 18 39.92 -0.48 -5.76
CA LEU A 18 38.75 -1.05 -5.11
C LEU A 18 37.92 -1.77 -6.18
N PRO A 19 37.58 -3.06 -6.01
CA PRO A 19 36.71 -3.75 -6.95
C PRO A 19 35.35 -3.02 -7.03
N PRO A 20 34.71 -3.02 -8.21
CA PRO A 20 33.42 -2.37 -8.39
C PRO A 20 32.45 -2.89 -7.33
N ILE A 21 31.83 -1.92 -6.65
CA ILE A 21 30.90 -2.08 -5.54
C ILE A 21 29.93 -3.23 -5.83
N ASN A 22 30.16 -4.39 -5.20
CA ASN A 22 29.14 -5.40 -5.02
C ASN A 22 28.13 -4.86 -4.01
N GLY A 23 27.28 -3.94 -4.45
CA GLY A 23 26.05 -3.64 -3.76
C GLY A 23 25.12 -4.81 -4.03
N SER A 24 25.03 -5.77 -3.10
CA SER A 24 23.87 -6.66 -3.09
C SER A 24 22.66 -5.79 -2.75
N LEU A 25 21.81 -5.55 -3.74
CA LEU A 25 20.50 -4.98 -3.50
C LEU A 25 19.60 -6.14 -3.09
N GLU A 26 19.59 -6.43 -1.80
CA GLU A 26 18.70 -7.43 -1.22
C GLU A 26 17.28 -6.86 -1.17
N ALA A 27 16.53 -7.06 -2.25
CA ALA A 27 15.10 -6.87 -2.26
C ALA A 27 14.44 -8.13 -1.67
N GLY A 28 14.26 -8.14 -0.35
CA GLY A 28 13.51 -9.19 0.32
C GLY A 28 12.06 -9.20 -0.17
N ILE A 29 11.62 -10.34 -0.73
CA ILE A 29 10.22 -10.58 -1.04
C ILE A 29 9.57 -11.14 0.21
N ALA A 30 8.92 -10.27 0.96
CA ALA A 30 8.05 -10.69 2.03
C ALA A 30 6.64 -10.79 1.44
N VAL A 31 6.20 -11.99 1.06
CA VAL A 31 4.77 -12.25 0.74
C VAL A 31 4.07 -12.47 2.07
N GLY A 32 3.63 -11.37 2.68
CA GLY A 32 2.72 -11.44 3.80
C GLY A 32 1.31 -11.44 3.25
N VAL A 33 0.47 -12.34 3.73
CA VAL A 33 -0.97 -12.20 3.56
C VAL A 33 -1.45 -11.33 4.72
N ASP A 34 -2.17 -10.25 4.43
CA ASP A 34 -2.96 -9.54 5.44
C ASP A 34 -4.38 -10.14 5.37
N PRO A 35 -4.68 -11.21 6.13
CA PRO A 35 -5.94 -11.93 5.98
C PRO A 35 -7.09 -11.04 6.43
N ASN A 36 -8.25 -11.25 5.82
CA ASN A 36 -9.50 -10.69 6.33
C ASN A 36 -9.72 -11.14 7.78
N LEU A 37 -10.39 -10.30 8.52
CA LEU A 37 -10.84 -10.61 9.87
C LEU A 37 -11.80 -11.81 9.88
N PRO A 38 -11.73 -12.68 10.90
CA PRO A 38 -12.78 -13.66 11.19
C PRO A 38 -14.17 -13.01 11.24
N ASP A 39 -15.19 -13.74 10.79
CA ASP A 39 -16.55 -13.21 10.68
C ASP A 39 -17.09 -12.68 12.02
N ASP A 40 -16.71 -13.28 13.14
CA ASP A 40 -17.19 -12.92 14.48
C ASP A 40 -16.61 -11.60 15.02
N ILE A 41 -15.58 -11.04 14.36
CA ILE A 41 -14.97 -9.75 14.72
C ILE A 41 -15.15 -8.67 13.64
N LYS A 42 -15.91 -8.96 12.57
CA LYS A 42 -16.33 -7.94 11.60
C LYS A 42 -17.33 -6.99 12.26
N LEU A 43 -17.25 -5.70 11.94
CA LEU A 43 -18.14 -4.70 12.51
C LEU A 43 -19.59 -4.90 12.01
N PRO A 44 -20.57 -5.17 12.88
CA PRO A 44 -21.96 -5.30 12.47
C PRO A 44 -22.63 -3.94 12.34
N LEU A 45 -23.39 -3.76 11.25
CA LEU A 45 -24.07 -2.49 10.92
C LEU A 45 -25.57 -2.71 10.74
N LEU A 46 -26.38 -2.07 11.58
CA LEU A 46 -27.83 -2.18 11.50
C LEU A 46 -28.37 -1.45 10.26
N VAL A 47 -28.94 -2.22 9.33
CA VAL A 47 -29.57 -1.72 8.09
C VAL A 47 -30.79 -0.86 8.42
N GLY A 48 -31.01 0.23 7.69
CA GLY A 48 -32.20 1.08 7.86
C GLY A 48 -32.24 1.87 9.17
N SER A 49 -31.14 1.95 9.91
CA SER A 49 -31.02 2.77 11.11
C SER A 49 -30.56 4.21 10.79
N ASN A 50 -30.88 5.17 11.67
CA ASN A 50 -30.32 6.52 11.56
C ASN A 50 -28.87 6.57 12.07
N LEU A 51 -28.11 7.60 11.67
CA LEU A 51 -26.68 7.73 12.01
C LEU A 51 -26.41 7.63 13.51
N GLN A 52 -27.18 8.33 14.35
CA GLN A 52 -26.98 8.35 15.80
C GLN A 52 -27.15 6.95 16.42
N ARG A 53 -28.16 6.22 15.97
CA ARG A 53 -28.41 4.84 16.41
C ARG A 53 -27.31 3.90 15.90
N ALA A 54 -26.88 4.03 14.65
CA ALA A 54 -25.81 3.23 14.09
C ALA A 54 -24.49 3.43 14.85
N VAL A 55 -24.13 4.69 15.16
CA VAL A 55 -22.93 5.03 15.96
C VAL A 55 -23.01 4.41 17.35
N SER A 56 -24.16 4.57 18.03
CA SER A 56 -24.37 4.05 19.39
C SER A 56 -24.28 2.52 19.43
N LEU A 57 -24.88 1.83 18.47
CA LEU A 57 -24.84 0.37 18.37
C LEU A 57 -23.44 -0.16 18.05
N ALA A 58 -22.71 0.49 17.13
CA ALA A 58 -21.33 0.11 16.80
C ALA A 58 -20.41 0.22 18.02
N GLY A 59 -20.52 1.32 18.78
CA GLY A 59 -19.75 1.52 20.01
C GLY A 59 -20.11 0.49 21.08
N ALA A 60 -21.40 0.27 21.34
CA ALA A 60 -21.84 -0.71 22.34
C ALA A 60 -21.40 -2.13 21.96
N TRP A 61 -21.40 -2.47 20.66
CA TRP A 61 -20.89 -3.75 20.17
C TRP A 61 -19.43 -3.93 20.40
N ALA A 62 -18.61 -2.96 19.98
CA ALA A 62 -17.18 -3.06 20.19
C ALA A 62 -16.85 -3.15 21.69
N ARG A 63 -17.53 -2.37 22.53
CA ARG A 63 -17.32 -2.43 23.99
C ARG A 63 -17.64 -3.81 24.58
N SER A 64 -18.76 -4.41 24.16
CA SER A 64 -19.19 -5.72 24.65
C SER A 64 -18.29 -6.84 24.10
N LYS A 65 -18.09 -6.88 22.78
CA LYS A 65 -17.29 -7.91 22.09
C LYS A 65 -15.85 -7.95 22.58
N PHE A 66 -15.27 -6.79 22.89
CA PHE A 66 -13.87 -6.65 23.28
C PHE A 66 -13.69 -6.31 24.76
N ALA A 67 -14.67 -6.60 25.63
CA ALA A 67 -14.69 -6.23 27.04
C ALA A 67 -13.47 -6.70 27.85
N ASN A 68 -12.77 -7.74 27.40
CA ASN A 68 -11.58 -8.29 28.04
C ASN A 68 -10.27 -7.55 27.69
N LEU A 69 -10.31 -6.56 26.78
CA LEU A 69 -9.12 -5.77 26.44
C LEU A 69 -8.73 -4.81 27.57
N PRO A 70 -7.44 -4.46 27.69
CA PRO A 70 -6.99 -3.39 28.57
C PRO A 70 -7.72 -2.06 28.29
N PRO A 71 -7.89 -1.17 29.29
CA PRO A 71 -8.74 0.02 29.15
C PRO A 71 -8.45 0.90 27.92
N ALA A 72 -7.18 1.16 27.61
CA ALA A 72 -6.81 1.98 26.45
C ALA A 72 -7.13 1.30 25.11
N ALA A 73 -6.97 -0.02 25.01
CA ALA A 73 -7.31 -0.76 23.80
C ALA A 73 -8.84 -0.90 23.64
N LEU A 74 -9.56 -1.09 24.75
CA LEU A 74 -11.02 -1.10 24.76
C LEU A 74 -11.61 0.26 24.34
N ASP A 75 -11.04 1.35 24.84
CA ASP A 75 -11.41 2.72 24.43
C ASP A 75 -11.14 2.94 22.94
N LEU A 76 -9.96 2.56 22.45
CA LEU A 76 -9.62 2.64 21.02
C LEU A 76 -10.60 1.82 20.17
N MET A 77 -10.95 0.60 20.57
CA MET A 77 -11.91 -0.25 19.85
C MET A 77 -13.31 0.37 19.81
N THR A 78 -13.78 0.85 20.95
CA THR A 78 -15.11 1.46 21.10
C THR A 78 -15.21 2.76 20.29
N SER A 79 -14.29 3.68 20.52
CA SER A 79 -14.20 4.97 19.82
C SER A 79 -13.90 4.80 18.33
N GLY A 80 -13.16 3.74 17.96
CA GLY A 80 -12.86 3.38 16.58
C GLY A 80 -14.06 2.87 15.80
N ALA A 81 -14.85 1.95 16.37
CA ALA A 81 -16.11 1.50 15.77
C ALA A 81 -17.06 2.67 15.50
N MET A 82 -17.20 3.57 16.48
CA MET A 82 -17.99 4.78 16.38
C MET A 82 -17.46 5.73 15.31
N THR A 83 -16.14 5.95 15.29
CA THR A 83 -15.44 6.78 14.30
C THR A 83 -15.65 6.24 12.88
N CYS A 84 -15.60 4.91 12.69
CA CYS A 84 -15.82 4.30 11.38
C CYS A 84 -17.19 4.68 10.80
N VAL A 85 -18.23 4.62 11.64
CA VAL A 85 -19.59 5.03 11.27
C VAL A 85 -19.69 6.54 11.10
N MET A 86 -19.25 7.31 12.11
CA MET A 86 -19.48 8.74 12.24
C MET A 86 -18.71 9.60 11.24
N PHE A 87 -17.56 9.13 10.73
CA PHE A 87 -16.76 9.84 9.72
C PHE A 87 -16.88 9.22 8.34
N GLY A 88 -17.84 8.32 8.13
CA GLY A 88 -18.13 7.71 6.85
C GLY A 88 -16.96 6.89 6.29
N LEU A 89 -16.25 6.16 7.14
CA LEU A 89 -15.19 5.24 6.72
C LEU A 89 -15.73 3.91 6.20
N LEU A 90 -17.05 3.68 6.29
CA LEU A 90 -17.71 2.47 5.81
C LEU A 90 -18.24 2.70 4.40
N ARG A 91 -17.66 1.99 3.42
CA ARG A 91 -17.86 2.27 2.00
C ARG A 91 -18.06 1.01 1.18
N LYS A 92 -18.75 1.15 0.05
CA LYS A 92 -19.02 0.08 -0.90
C LYS A 92 -18.31 0.31 -2.22
N VAL A 93 -17.99 -0.80 -2.89
CA VAL A 93 -17.55 -0.85 -4.29
C VAL A 93 -18.45 -1.85 -5.00
N ASN A 94 -19.23 -1.39 -5.97
CA ASN A 94 -20.15 -2.24 -6.73
C ASN A 94 -21.07 -3.08 -5.83
N GLY A 95 -21.60 -2.47 -4.75
CA GLY A 95 -22.47 -3.14 -3.78
C GLY A 95 -21.75 -4.02 -2.73
N GLN A 96 -20.46 -4.29 -2.88
CA GLN A 96 -19.66 -5.05 -1.92
C GLN A 96 -19.01 -4.14 -0.88
N SER A 97 -18.77 -4.63 0.34
CA SER A 97 -18.06 -3.87 1.38
C SER A 97 -16.58 -3.66 1.00
N ASP A 98 -16.13 -2.41 1.08
CA ASP A 98 -14.70 -2.05 1.08
C ASP A 98 -14.25 -1.95 2.54
N GLY A 99 -13.95 -3.10 3.13
CA GLY A 99 -13.65 -3.29 4.55
C GLY A 99 -14.39 -4.49 5.15
N ASP A 100 -13.96 -4.88 6.35
CA ASP A 100 -14.45 -6.04 7.08
C ASP A 100 -15.59 -5.66 8.03
N TRP A 101 -16.75 -5.38 7.45
CA TRP A 101 -17.99 -5.10 8.16
C TRP A 101 -19.16 -5.82 7.50
N MET A 102 -20.23 -6.06 8.26
CA MET A 102 -21.39 -6.81 7.77
C MET A 102 -22.71 -6.09 8.06
N PRO A 103 -23.62 -5.99 7.08
CA PRO A 103 -24.97 -5.51 7.34
C PRO A 103 -25.77 -6.55 8.13
N ILE A 104 -26.45 -6.11 9.19
CA ILE A 104 -27.33 -6.94 10.02
C ILE A 104 -28.75 -6.36 10.04
N GLN A 105 -29.74 -7.25 10.13
CA GLN A 105 -31.17 -6.89 10.12
C GLN A 105 -31.73 -6.65 11.53
N ALA A 106 -31.13 -7.30 12.53
CA ALA A 106 -31.46 -7.14 13.93
C ALA A 106 -30.17 -6.89 14.72
N PRO A 107 -30.22 -6.13 15.83
CA PRO A 107 -29.11 -6.02 16.76
C PRO A 107 -28.62 -7.43 17.16
N PRO A 108 -27.30 -7.64 17.33
CA PRO A 108 -26.78 -8.91 17.83
C PRO A 108 -27.45 -9.28 19.17
N ALA A 109 -27.55 -10.57 19.51
CA ALA A 109 -28.13 -10.99 20.79
C ALA A 109 -27.33 -10.42 21.98
N GLU A 110 -26.02 -10.24 21.80
CA GLU A 110 -25.16 -9.55 22.76
C GLU A 110 -25.58 -8.08 22.97
N ALA A 111 -26.32 -7.50 22.01
CA ALA A 111 -26.82 -6.13 21.95
C ALA A 111 -28.27 -5.92 22.37
N GLU A 112 -29.05 -6.98 22.59
CA GLU A 112 -30.47 -6.89 22.96
C GLU A 112 -30.71 -6.24 24.34
N GLY A 113 -29.65 -6.00 25.12
CA GLY A 113 -29.67 -5.22 26.37
C GLY A 113 -28.80 -3.96 26.35
N TRP A 114 -28.30 -3.52 25.18
CA TRP A 114 -27.46 -2.32 25.13
C TRP A 114 -28.30 -1.07 25.19
N ASP A 115 -28.29 -0.43 26.35
CA ASP A 115 -28.54 1.00 26.38
C ASP A 115 -27.61 1.69 25.38
N PRO A 116 -28.12 2.59 24.53
CA PRO A 116 -27.27 3.36 23.63
C PRO A 116 -26.15 3.97 24.46
N VAL A 117 -24.90 3.76 24.02
CA VAL A 117 -23.72 4.27 24.72
C VAL A 117 -24.00 5.73 25.08
N PRO A 118 -24.13 6.10 26.38
CA PRO A 118 -24.44 7.46 26.75
C PRO A 118 -23.43 8.40 26.11
N ALA A 119 -23.86 9.55 25.60
CA ALA A 119 -22.96 10.51 24.96
C ALA A 119 -21.78 10.95 25.86
N SER A 120 -21.90 10.73 27.18
CA SER A 120 -20.84 10.93 28.18
C SER A 120 -19.74 9.86 28.18
N THR A 121 -19.90 8.76 27.44
CA THR A 121 -18.98 7.60 27.49
C THR A 121 -17.75 7.77 26.60
N TYR A 122 -17.79 8.67 25.63
CA TYR A 122 -16.70 8.90 24.69
C TYR A 122 -16.45 10.39 24.52
N THR A 123 -15.17 10.78 24.48
CA THR A 123 -14.78 12.17 24.31
C THR A 123 -14.48 12.48 22.84
N VAL A 124 -14.60 13.74 22.44
CA VAL A 124 -14.16 14.21 21.11
C VAL A 124 -12.68 13.84 20.86
N GLU A 125 -11.86 13.87 21.90
CA GLU A 125 -10.46 13.46 21.85
C GLU A 125 -10.30 11.97 21.52
N SER A 126 -11.11 11.09 22.13
CA SER A 126 -11.05 9.64 21.89
C SER A 126 -11.41 9.30 20.44
N LEU A 127 -12.44 9.97 19.89
CA LEU A 127 -12.81 9.84 18.48
C LEU A 127 -11.70 10.36 17.54
N ARG A 128 -11.08 11.50 17.86
CA ARG A 128 -9.95 12.05 17.09
C ARG A 128 -8.72 11.13 17.13
N ASN A 129 -8.42 10.54 18.29
CA ASN A 129 -7.31 9.61 18.43
C ASN A 129 -7.57 8.34 17.61
N ALA A 130 -8.78 7.78 17.67
CA ALA A 130 -9.16 6.62 16.85
C ALA A 130 -9.06 6.93 15.34
N LEU A 131 -9.57 8.08 14.89
CA LEU A 131 -9.45 8.49 13.48
C LEU A 131 -7.99 8.64 13.05
N THR A 132 -7.15 9.23 13.90
CA THR A 132 -5.70 9.38 13.65
C THR A 132 -5.03 8.02 13.48
N VAL A 133 -5.38 7.05 14.34
CA VAL A 133 -4.86 5.67 14.26
C VAL A 133 -5.31 4.99 12.96
N ILE A 134 -6.59 5.09 12.59
CA ILE A 134 -7.11 4.54 11.34
C ILE A 134 -6.37 5.11 10.12
N VAL A 135 -6.22 6.44 10.06
CA VAL A 135 -5.48 7.10 8.96
C VAL A 135 -4.03 6.64 8.92
N ALA A 136 -3.35 6.54 10.07
CA ALA A 136 -1.97 6.07 10.14
C ALA A 136 -1.81 4.64 9.62
N ILE A 137 -2.79 3.78 9.92
CA ILE A 137 -2.85 2.40 9.46
C ILE A 137 -3.11 2.30 7.97
N LYS A 138 -3.98 3.16 7.41
CA LYS A 138 -4.20 3.20 5.96
C LYS A 138 -3.00 3.78 5.20
N ALA A 139 -2.27 4.73 5.79
CA ALA A 139 -0.98 5.15 5.27
C ALA A 139 0.05 4.00 5.31
N ASN A 140 0.07 3.21 6.39
CA ASN A 140 0.93 2.04 6.47
C ASN A 140 0.55 0.97 5.43
N TYR A 141 -0.74 0.71 5.25
CA TYR A 141 -1.25 -0.21 4.23
C TYR A 141 -0.87 0.27 2.83
N TRP A 142 -1.00 1.55 2.54
CA TRP A 142 -0.56 2.13 1.27
C TRP A 142 0.90 1.82 0.96
N LEU A 143 1.79 1.95 1.95
CA LEU A 143 3.23 1.78 1.76
C LEU A 143 3.69 0.32 1.83
N THR A 144 3.00 -0.53 2.59
CA THR A 144 3.46 -1.89 2.94
C THR A 144 2.51 -3.02 2.55
N ASN A 145 1.28 -2.71 2.14
CA ASN A 145 0.17 -3.66 1.93
C ASN A 145 -0.23 -4.43 3.19
N HIS A 146 0.10 -3.90 4.36
CA HIS A 146 -0.25 -4.46 5.66
C HIS A 146 -0.80 -3.36 6.56
N HIS A 147 -1.89 -3.61 7.28
CA HIS A 147 -2.49 -2.58 8.15
C HIS A 147 -1.54 -2.18 9.30
N THR A 148 -0.95 -3.15 10.00
CA THR A 148 -0.08 -2.88 11.15
C THR A 148 1.36 -3.32 10.95
N GLY A 149 1.72 -3.99 9.86
CA GLY A 149 3.07 -4.49 9.58
C GLY A 149 3.09 -5.98 9.23
N GLN A 150 4.27 -6.53 8.94
CA GLN A 150 4.45 -7.92 8.55
C GLN A 150 5.38 -8.64 9.53
N GLY A 151 4.83 -9.54 10.34
CA GLY A 151 5.57 -10.25 11.40
C GLY A 151 5.95 -9.39 12.61
N VAL A 152 6.22 -8.10 12.39
CA VAL A 152 6.41 -7.08 13.42
C VAL A 152 5.57 -5.84 13.12
N PRO A 153 5.09 -5.12 14.16
CA PRO A 153 4.36 -3.89 13.94
C PRO A 153 5.24 -2.82 13.30
N SER A 154 4.68 -2.09 12.34
CA SER A 154 5.35 -0.99 11.63
C SER A 154 5.72 0.13 12.59
N GLY A 155 6.96 0.62 12.47
CA GLY A 155 7.48 1.68 13.33
C GLY A 155 6.65 2.97 13.28
N TYR A 156 5.98 3.28 12.17
CA TYR A 156 5.10 4.45 12.11
C TYR A 156 3.83 4.25 12.92
N VAL A 157 3.15 3.12 12.76
CA VAL A 157 1.94 2.77 13.52
C VAL A 157 2.24 2.74 15.01
N LEU A 158 3.36 2.10 15.42
CA LEU A 158 3.80 2.08 16.82
C LEU A 158 4.05 3.47 17.39
N LYS A 159 4.69 4.37 16.63
CA LYS A 159 4.92 5.76 17.08
C LYS A 159 3.60 6.50 17.30
N VAL A 160 2.63 6.35 16.40
CA VAL A 160 1.31 6.96 16.55
C VAL A 160 0.60 6.40 17.79
N LEU A 161 0.60 5.08 17.99
CA LEU A 161 0.00 4.44 19.17
C LEU A 161 0.69 4.90 20.46
N THR A 162 2.01 4.95 20.49
CA THR A 162 2.79 5.40 21.66
C THR A 162 2.49 6.86 22.01
N LEU A 163 2.36 7.73 20.99
CA LEU A 163 2.06 9.15 21.19
C LEU A 163 0.63 9.37 21.69
N LYS A 164 -0.34 8.60 21.18
CA LYS A 164 -1.76 8.75 21.51
C LYS A 164 -2.16 8.02 22.80
N PHE A 165 -1.44 6.97 23.18
CA PHE A 165 -1.72 6.12 24.33
C PHE A 165 -0.43 5.86 25.14
N PRO A 166 0.15 6.89 25.76
CA PRO A 166 1.40 6.74 26.50
C PRO A 166 1.26 5.76 27.66
N GLY A 167 2.20 4.83 27.79
CA GLY A 167 2.24 3.84 28.87
C GLY A 167 1.23 2.68 28.75
N ALA A 168 0.44 2.63 27.68
CA ALA A 168 -0.49 1.54 27.43
C ALA A 168 0.22 0.29 26.87
N ASP A 169 -0.45 -0.86 26.96
CA ASP A 169 0.04 -2.10 26.36
C ASP A 169 0.00 -2.02 24.83
N MET A 170 1.19 -1.99 24.20
CA MET A 170 1.33 -1.86 22.75
C MET A 170 0.84 -3.09 21.99
N ALA A 171 0.88 -4.29 22.59
CA ALA A 171 0.42 -5.50 21.92
C ALA A 171 -1.10 -5.43 21.70
N SER A 172 -1.88 -5.16 22.76
CA SER A 172 -3.33 -4.99 22.67
C SER A 172 -3.73 -3.82 21.76
N LEU A 173 -3.01 -2.70 21.82
CA LEU A 173 -3.27 -1.54 20.95
C LEU A 173 -2.97 -1.84 19.49
N THR A 174 -1.93 -2.61 19.18
CA THR A 174 -1.62 -3.00 17.81
C THR A 174 -2.68 -3.94 17.25
N THR A 175 -3.19 -4.88 18.06
CA THR A 175 -4.31 -5.74 17.67
C THR A 175 -5.57 -4.91 17.42
N ALA A 176 -5.91 -3.98 18.33
CA ALA A 176 -7.04 -3.08 18.15
C ALA A 176 -6.91 -2.25 16.87
N ALA A 177 -5.74 -1.64 16.66
CA ALA A 177 -5.38 -0.94 15.44
C ALA A 177 -5.62 -1.81 14.19
N HIS A 178 -5.09 -3.03 14.15
CA HIS A 178 -5.24 -3.94 13.01
C HIS A 178 -6.72 -4.17 12.66
N THR A 179 -7.54 -4.46 13.66
CA THR A 179 -8.99 -4.63 13.51
C THR A 179 -9.67 -3.37 12.97
N LEU A 180 -9.38 -2.20 13.53
CA LEU A 180 -9.90 -0.92 13.04
C LEU A 180 -9.49 -0.62 11.60
N GLY A 181 -8.24 -0.97 11.26
CA GLY A 181 -7.71 -0.91 9.91
C GLY A 181 -8.59 -1.67 8.94
N HIS A 182 -8.90 -2.93 9.24
CA HIS A 182 -9.73 -3.77 8.39
C HIS A 182 -11.18 -3.28 8.28
N TRP A 183 -11.77 -2.74 9.34
CA TRP A 183 -13.13 -2.19 9.26
C TRP A 183 -13.23 -0.96 8.34
N ALA A 184 -12.22 -0.09 8.35
CA ALA A 184 -12.25 1.15 7.58
C ALA A 184 -11.95 0.92 6.09
N SER A 185 -12.61 1.68 5.22
CA SER A 185 -12.36 1.68 3.77
C SER A 185 -10.98 2.21 3.44
N THR A 186 -10.16 1.36 2.81
CA THR A 186 -8.85 1.77 2.29
C THR A 186 -9.02 2.77 1.17
N LEU A 187 -9.91 2.49 0.21
CA LEU A 187 -10.08 3.32 -0.97
C LEU A 187 -10.57 4.73 -0.61
N HIS A 188 -11.42 4.86 0.41
CA HIS A 188 -11.85 6.17 0.87
C HIS A 188 -10.73 6.98 1.49
N CYS A 189 -9.94 6.37 2.39
CA CYS A 189 -8.78 7.06 2.95
C CYS A 189 -7.79 7.51 1.86
N LEU A 190 -7.58 6.70 0.82
CA LEU A 190 -6.73 7.08 -0.31
C LEU A 190 -7.34 8.20 -1.19
N ASN A 191 -8.67 8.18 -1.38
CA ASN A 191 -9.38 9.28 -2.06
C ASN A 191 -9.28 10.59 -1.26
N VAL A 192 -9.44 10.55 0.07
CA VAL A 192 -9.26 11.71 0.95
C VAL A 192 -7.81 12.20 0.94
N ALA A 193 -6.84 11.28 0.82
CA ALA A 193 -5.43 11.60 0.62
C ALA A 193 -5.10 12.11 -0.80
N GLN A 194 -6.11 12.29 -1.66
CA GLN A 194 -5.97 12.84 -3.02
C GLN A 194 -5.06 12.01 -3.92
N ILE A 195 -5.00 10.69 -3.70
CA ILE A 195 -4.22 9.80 -4.55
C ILE A 195 -4.93 9.61 -5.90
N PRO A 196 -4.29 9.95 -7.03
CA PRO A 196 -4.94 9.88 -8.34
C PRO A 196 -5.18 8.44 -8.77
N GLY A 197 -6.27 8.22 -9.51
CA GLY A 197 -6.59 6.91 -10.10
C GLY A 197 -7.13 5.88 -9.10
N VAL A 198 -7.36 6.27 -7.85
CA VAL A 198 -8.08 5.43 -6.87
C VAL A 198 -9.51 5.26 -7.34
N ARG A 199 -10.02 4.03 -7.23
CA ARG A 199 -11.40 3.71 -7.61
C ARG A 199 -12.38 4.53 -6.73
N PRO A 200 -13.45 5.09 -7.32
CA PRO A 200 -14.49 5.74 -6.52
C PRO A 200 -15.21 4.73 -5.62
N VAL A 201 -15.68 5.20 -4.48
CA VAL A 201 -16.40 4.40 -3.49
C VAL A 201 -17.66 5.10 -3.03
N GLU A 202 -18.68 4.30 -2.72
CA GLU A 202 -19.99 4.78 -2.29
C GLU A 202 -20.09 4.73 -0.76
N PRO A 203 -20.61 5.78 -0.10
CA PRO A 203 -20.96 5.71 1.32
C PRO A 203 -21.98 4.62 1.62
N TYR A 204 -21.82 3.96 2.76
CA TYR A 204 -22.86 3.09 3.30
C TYR A 204 -24.01 3.92 3.89
N GLU A 205 -25.22 3.80 3.33
CA GLU A 205 -26.51 4.39 3.74
C GLU A 205 -26.47 5.73 4.51
N TYR A 206 -26.17 5.71 5.81
CA TYR A 206 -26.14 6.88 6.71
C TYR A 206 -24.81 7.67 6.73
N ALA A 207 -23.75 7.15 6.10
CA ALA A 207 -22.40 7.76 6.02
C ALA A 207 -22.25 8.86 4.95
N ASN A 208 -23.36 9.25 4.31
CA ASN A 208 -23.35 10.14 3.13
C ASN A 208 -22.92 11.59 3.46
N ALA A 209 -23.19 12.07 4.68
CA ALA A 209 -22.96 13.47 5.09
C ALA A 209 -21.70 13.66 5.95
N THR A 210 -20.93 12.59 6.16
CA THR A 210 -19.83 12.55 7.12
C THR A 210 -18.50 12.40 6.40
N GLY A 211 -17.51 13.21 6.77
CA GLY A 211 -16.18 13.17 6.19
C GLY A 211 -15.14 13.77 7.12
N PHE A 212 -13.88 13.61 6.73
CA PHE A 212 -12.74 14.20 7.39
C PHE A 212 -11.75 14.69 6.34
N GLU A 213 -10.91 15.63 6.71
CA GLU A 213 -9.83 16.14 5.87
C GLU A 213 -8.49 15.79 6.51
N LEU A 214 -7.48 15.62 5.65
CA LEU A 214 -6.12 15.38 6.10
C LEU A 214 -5.35 16.69 6.11
N ALA A 215 -4.66 16.94 7.22
CA ALA A 215 -3.71 18.03 7.31
C ALA A 215 -2.53 17.80 6.33
N PRO A 216 -1.85 18.87 5.89
CA PRO A 216 -0.77 18.76 4.90
C PRO A 216 0.36 17.78 5.29
N ASP A 217 0.68 17.69 6.57
CA ASP A 217 1.68 16.76 7.10
C ASP A 217 1.23 15.30 7.03
N ALA A 218 -0.07 15.04 7.22
CA ALA A 218 -0.64 13.71 7.04
C ALA A 218 -0.62 13.28 5.56
N LEU A 219 -0.88 14.21 4.63
CA LEU A 219 -0.79 13.95 3.19
C LEU A 219 0.61 13.51 2.77
N LEU A 220 1.67 14.04 3.39
CA LEU A 220 3.05 13.61 3.11
C LEU A 220 3.26 12.10 3.31
N ARG A 221 2.47 11.45 4.17
CA ARG A 221 2.56 9.99 4.40
C ARG A 221 2.05 9.15 3.23
N PHE A 222 1.27 9.75 2.32
CA PHE A 222 0.74 9.10 1.12
C PHE A 222 1.52 9.47 -0.14
N THR A 223 2.54 10.34 -0.06
CA THR A 223 3.38 10.73 -1.22
C THR A 223 4.29 9.60 -1.71
N GLY A 224 4.52 8.58 -0.89
CA GLY A 224 5.25 7.39 -1.30
C GLY A 224 4.49 6.59 -2.35
N LEU A 225 5.21 5.81 -3.14
CA LEU A 225 4.58 4.89 -4.09
C LEU A 225 3.86 3.75 -3.35
N PRO A 226 2.79 3.17 -3.93
CA PRO A 226 2.08 2.08 -3.27
C PRO A 226 2.98 0.87 -3.05
N ALA A 227 2.64 0.07 -2.05
CA ALA A 227 3.24 -1.21 -1.78
C ALA A 227 3.31 -2.08 -3.04
N GLY A 228 4.40 -2.81 -3.19
CA GLY A 228 4.63 -3.66 -4.37
C GLY A 228 5.08 -2.93 -5.64
N THR A 229 5.02 -1.59 -5.69
CA THR A 229 5.52 -0.84 -6.87
C THR A 229 7.02 -0.62 -6.89
N HIS A 230 7.74 -0.87 -5.78
CA HIS A 230 9.20 -0.81 -5.73
C HIS A 230 9.85 -1.67 -6.83
N ARG A 231 9.28 -2.84 -7.16
CA ARG A 231 9.77 -3.68 -8.27
C ARG A 231 9.60 -3.00 -9.62
N MET A 232 8.47 -2.32 -9.82
CA MET A 232 8.24 -1.54 -11.04
C MET A 232 9.17 -0.33 -11.10
N GLY A 233 9.45 0.32 -9.97
CA GLY A 233 10.43 1.40 -9.88
C GLY A 233 11.84 0.93 -10.22
N VAL A 234 12.30 -0.18 -9.65
CA VAL A 234 13.60 -0.78 -10.00
C VAL A 234 13.64 -1.20 -11.47
N ALA A 235 12.59 -1.85 -11.98
CA ALA A 235 12.51 -2.24 -13.39
C ALA A 235 12.53 -1.02 -14.32
N ALA A 236 11.80 0.04 -13.99
CA ALA A 236 11.77 1.28 -14.76
C ALA A 236 13.14 1.99 -14.76
N GLU A 237 13.80 2.08 -13.60
CA GLU A 237 15.13 2.67 -13.48
C GLU A 237 16.19 1.83 -14.22
N ALA A 238 16.14 0.50 -14.10
CA ALA A 238 16.99 -0.41 -14.85
C ALA A 238 16.78 -0.25 -16.37
N ALA A 239 15.52 -0.19 -16.82
CA ALA A 239 15.19 0.04 -18.22
C ALA A 239 15.70 1.41 -18.72
N SER A 240 15.51 2.47 -17.93
CA SER A 240 15.99 3.83 -18.24
C SER A 240 17.52 3.87 -18.43
N ARG A 241 18.28 3.16 -17.59
CA ARG A 241 19.74 3.04 -17.72
C ARG A 241 20.15 2.19 -18.91
N ILE A 242 19.47 1.07 -19.14
CA ILE A 242 19.74 0.17 -20.28
C ILE A 242 19.54 0.90 -21.60
N ILE A 243 18.43 1.64 -21.77
CA ILE A 243 18.11 2.41 -22.98
C ILE A 243 19.19 3.43 -23.31
N LYS A 244 19.86 3.98 -22.29
CA LYS A 244 20.95 4.96 -22.45
C LYS A 244 22.34 4.34 -22.57
N SER A 245 22.45 3.01 -22.46
CA SER A 245 23.71 2.28 -22.47
C SER A 245 23.99 1.65 -23.84
N ALA A 246 25.25 1.28 -24.08
CA ALA A 246 25.64 0.49 -25.25
C ALA A 246 24.96 -0.91 -25.29
N LEU A 247 24.42 -1.38 -24.17
CA LEU A 247 23.74 -2.67 -24.07
C LEU A 247 22.35 -2.67 -24.72
N ILE A 248 21.78 -1.50 -25.06
CA ILE A 248 20.47 -1.43 -25.73
C ILE A 248 20.44 -2.21 -27.05
N ALA A 249 21.58 -2.29 -27.75
CA ALA A 249 21.70 -3.00 -29.03
C ALA A 249 21.54 -4.52 -28.89
N ILE A 250 21.75 -5.08 -27.70
CA ILE A 250 21.59 -6.51 -27.41
C ILE A 250 20.33 -6.79 -26.57
N CYS A 251 19.58 -5.75 -26.19
CA CYS A 251 18.34 -5.94 -25.45
C CYS A 251 17.23 -6.42 -26.39
N PRO A 252 16.50 -7.48 -26.01
CA PRO A 252 15.36 -7.95 -26.78
C PRO A 252 14.30 -6.84 -26.86
N SER A 253 13.81 -6.62 -28.06
CA SER A 253 12.69 -5.73 -28.34
C SER A 253 11.40 -6.30 -27.74
N PRO A 254 10.39 -5.46 -27.45
CA PRO A 254 9.08 -5.95 -27.03
C PRO A 254 8.45 -6.99 -27.98
N ARG A 255 8.86 -7.00 -29.26
CA ARG A 255 8.40 -7.98 -30.26
C ARG A 255 8.99 -9.37 -30.04
N ASP A 256 10.17 -9.45 -29.45
CA ASP A 256 10.84 -10.73 -29.17
C ASP A 256 10.13 -11.52 -28.05
N PHE A 257 9.32 -10.82 -27.23
CA PHE A 257 8.46 -11.41 -26.20
C PHE A 257 7.05 -11.78 -26.71
N ILE A 258 6.70 -11.43 -27.95
CA ILE A 258 5.41 -11.80 -28.55
C ILE A 258 5.36 -13.31 -28.85
N ALA A 259 6.52 -13.92 -29.12
CA ALA A 259 6.67 -15.34 -29.46
C ALA A 259 6.65 -16.31 -28.27
N ILE A 260 6.59 -15.83 -27.02
CA ILE A 260 6.56 -16.69 -25.84
C ILE A 260 5.10 -17.13 -25.55
N PRO A 261 4.81 -18.44 -25.43
CA PRO A 261 3.46 -18.97 -25.25
C PRO A 261 2.70 -18.39 -24.04
N SER A 262 1.37 -18.50 -24.11
CA SER A 262 0.28 -17.80 -23.40
C SER A 262 0.27 -17.74 -21.86
N ILE A 263 1.33 -18.10 -21.14
CA ILE A 263 1.43 -17.91 -19.68
C ILE A 263 1.61 -16.42 -19.32
N ILE A 264 1.96 -15.57 -20.30
CA ILE A 264 2.26 -14.14 -20.17
C ILE A 264 1.05 -13.25 -20.57
N ALA A 265 -0.19 -13.64 -20.28
CA ALA A 265 -1.29 -12.66 -20.30
C ALA A 265 -1.20 -11.74 -19.07
N SER A 266 -0.86 -12.31 -17.91
CA SER A 266 -0.78 -11.61 -16.62
C SER A 266 0.44 -10.69 -16.52
N ILE A 267 1.56 -11.04 -17.17
CA ILE A 267 2.79 -10.23 -17.17
C ILE A 267 2.72 -9.08 -18.21
N ARG A 268 1.95 -9.24 -19.30
CA ARG A 268 1.77 -8.20 -20.34
C ARG A 268 1.07 -6.95 -19.82
N ALA A 269 0.14 -7.09 -18.86
CA ALA A 269 -0.50 -5.94 -18.20
C ALA A 269 0.50 -5.15 -17.32
N PHE A 270 1.44 -5.84 -16.67
CA PHE A 270 2.43 -5.23 -15.79
C PHE A 270 3.48 -4.39 -16.54
N PHE A 271 3.94 -4.83 -17.71
CA PHE A 271 4.93 -4.08 -18.49
C PHE A 271 4.34 -2.86 -19.23
N PHE A 272 3.09 -2.93 -19.68
CA PHE A 272 2.46 -1.83 -20.42
C PHE A 272 2.24 -0.58 -19.55
N VAL A 273 1.89 -0.75 -18.27
CA VAL A 273 1.76 0.36 -17.33
C VAL A 273 3.11 1.03 -17.05
N GLY A 274 4.19 0.24 -16.93
CA GLY A 274 5.55 0.77 -16.75
C GLY A 274 6.05 1.59 -17.94
N LEU A 275 5.78 1.13 -19.17
CA LEU A 275 6.20 1.81 -20.40
C LEU A 275 5.40 3.09 -20.67
N LEU A 276 4.07 3.10 -20.45
CA LEU A 276 3.23 4.29 -20.57
C LEU A 276 3.63 5.39 -19.59
N TRP A 277 4.08 5.01 -18.39
CA TRP A 277 4.59 5.94 -17.39
C TRP A 277 5.98 6.48 -17.73
N CYS A 278 6.88 5.63 -18.24
CA CYS A 278 8.22 6.06 -18.67
C CYS A 278 8.18 7.04 -19.87
N SER A 279 7.12 7.02 -20.68
CA SER A 279 6.95 7.93 -21.82
C SER A 279 6.22 9.24 -21.49
N GLY A 280 5.85 9.49 -20.22
CA GLY A 280 5.16 10.73 -19.83
C GLY A 280 3.79 10.92 -20.49
N CYS A 281 3.17 9.86 -21.00
CA CYS A 281 1.84 9.94 -21.60
C CYS A 281 0.80 9.81 -20.50
N SER A 282 0.26 10.94 -20.05
CA SER A 282 -0.94 10.94 -19.23
C SER A 282 -2.06 10.20 -19.97
N ALA A 283 -2.73 9.28 -19.28
CA ALA A 283 -3.86 8.50 -19.79
C ALA A 283 -5.14 9.36 -19.94
N GLY A 284 -5.00 10.64 -20.32
CA GLY A 284 -6.07 11.62 -20.40
C GLY A 284 -6.35 12.18 -21.79
N SER A 285 -5.55 11.88 -22.82
CA SER A 285 -5.88 12.29 -24.19
C SER A 285 -6.61 11.17 -24.93
N THR A 286 -7.91 11.37 -25.12
CA THR A 286 -8.79 10.68 -26.06
C THR A 286 -8.01 10.05 -27.23
N ILE A 287 -8.10 8.72 -27.37
CA ILE A 287 -7.59 7.99 -28.54
C ILE A 287 -8.43 8.43 -29.75
N ARG A 288 -8.08 9.56 -30.38
CA ARG A 288 -8.38 9.77 -31.79
C ARG A 288 -7.44 8.84 -32.55
N ARG A 289 -8.00 7.86 -33.25
CA ARG A 289 -7.32 7.00 -34.22
C ARG A 289 -6.69 7.86 -35.32
N SER A 290 -5.51 8.43 -35.10
CA SER A 290 -4.66 8.89 -36.19
C SER A 290 -3.83 7.68 -36.66
N ARG A 291 -4.02 7.32 -37.93
CA ARG A 291 -3.21 6.31 -38.61
C ARG A 291 -1.74 6.76 -38.56
N VAL A 292 -0.94 6.12 -37.71
CA VAL A 292 0.53 6.21 -37.80
C VAL A 292 0.93 5.45 -39.06
N ARG A 293 1.22 6.17 -40.14
CA ARG A 293 1.95 5.62 -41.30
C ARG A 293 3.40 5.45 -40.87
N PHE A 294 3.87 4.21 -40.81
CA PHE A 294 5.30 3.93 -40.73
C PHE A 294 5.97 4.35 -42.06
N PRO A 295 7.10 5.07 -42.04
CA PRO A 295 7.87 5.31 -43.25
C PRO A 295 8.46 3.99 -43.77
N ALA A 296 8.45 3.85 -45.09
CA ALA A 296 9.00 2.69 -45.79
C ALA A 296 10.48 2.46 -45.45
N ARG A 297 10.88 1.18 -45.41
CA ARG A 297 12.25 0.71 -45.18
C ARG A 297 13.23 1.41 -46.14
N ARG A 298 14.35 1.92 -45.61
CA ARG A 298 15.52 2.26 -46.43
C ARG A 298 16.25 0.98 -46.84
N PRO A 299 16.66 0.83 -48.12
CA PRO A 299 17.37 -0.35 -48.61
C PRO A 299 18.89 -0.14 -48.48
N GLU A 300 19.45 -0.20 -47.27
CA GLU A 300 20.92 -0.05 -47.09
C GLU A 300 21.54 -1.03 -46.09
N PHE A 301 20.91 -2.16 -45.81
CA PHE A 301 21.52 -3.24 -45.02
C PHE A 301 21.30 -4.62 -45.66
N ASP A 302 21.50 -4.71 -46.97
CA ASP A 302 21.76 -5.98 -47.65
C ASP A 302 23.27 -6.10 -47.88
N GLY A 303 23.94 -6.80 -46.97
CA GLY A 303 25.32 -7.22 -47.20
C GLY A 303 26.21 -7.08 -45.97
N LEU A 304 26.07 -8.00 -45.00
CA LEU A 304 27.21 -8.49 -44.24
C LEU A 304 26.84 -9.73 -43.41
N LYS A 305 27.60 -10.81 -43.67
CA LYS A 305 27.81 -12.05 -42.88
C LYS A 305 26.81 -13.18 -43.16
N GLN A 306 27.00 -14.00 -44.20
CA GLN A 306 28.02 -15.06 -44.38
C GLN A 306 28.04 -16.13 -43.27
N ARG A 307 27.55 -17.33 -43.67
CA ARG A 307 27.97 -18.70 -43.35
C ARG A 307 28.27 -19.06 -41.89
N LEU A 308 27.32 -19.76 -41.25
CA LEU A 308 27.60 -20.72 -40.17
C LEU A 308 27.58 -22.15 -40.76
N PRO A 309 28.52 -23.03 -40.38
CA PRO A 309 28.52 -24.42 -40.81
C PRO A 309 27.42 -25.22 -40.08
N ARG A 310 26.80 -26.16 -40.79
CA ARG A 310 25.81 -27.10 -40.26
C ARG A 310 26.51 -28.06 -39.29
N ALA A 311 25.97 -28.18 -38.07
CA ALA A 311 26.40 -29.17 -37.09
C ALA A 311 26.08 -30.59 -37.61
N GLY A 312 27.11 -31.43 -37.65
CA GLY A 312 27.00 -32.86 -37.89
C GLY A 312 26.59 -33.61 -36.62
N THR A 313 25.97 -34.75 -36.85
CA THR A 313 25.61 -35.81 -35.92
C THR A 313 26.79 -36.35 -35.12
N TRP A 314 26.63 -36.43 -33.80
CA TRP A 314 26.96 -37.57 -32.93
C TRP A 314 25.92 -37.63 -31.82
#